data_AF-N6VF93-F1
#
_entry.id   AF-N6VF93-F1
#
_cell.length_a   1.000
_cell.length_b   1.000
_cell.length_c   1.000
_cell.angle_alpha   90.00
_cell.angle_beta   90.00
_cell.angle_gamma   90.00
#
_symmetry.space_group_name_H-M   'P 1'
#
loop_
_entity.id
_entity.type
_entity.pdbx_description
1 polymer ?
#
loop_
_entity_poly.entity_id
_entity_poly.type
_entity_poly.pdbx_seq_one_letter_code
_entity_poly.pdbx_strand_id
1 'polypeptide(L)'
;MGSGTVMMMDKVWISDVEKGVYASNGRLVMKGGSIMVKSGVGNGNYGVGVGVSGGAVTMMGTEIKGSGKGTGVYATGTGKLVMSGVWIEGVGKGVEVSGEGMLEMMGNSTIIFTGGDRGYGVGLEVGSGVASTILTDVKIMGSGKGNG
;
A
#
# COMPACT_ATOMS: atom_id res chain seq x y z
N MET A 1 7.49 -25.06 -9.43
CA MET A 1 7.16 -23.64 -9.17
C MET A 1 8.08 -22.82 -10.07
N GLY A 2 7.56 -22.33 -11.19
CA GLY A 2 8.39 -21.69 -12.23
C GLY A 2 9.09 -20.45 -11.70
N SER A 3 10.32 -20.20 -12.17
CA SER A 3 11.08 -19.00 -11.85
C SER A 3 10.36 -17.77 -12.44
N GLY A 4 9.39 -17.24 -11.69
CA GLY A 4 8.69 -16.03 -12.08
C GLY A 4 9.69 -14.90 -12.28
N THR A 5 9.52 -14.13 -13.34
CA THR A 5 10.30 -12.91 -13.57
C THR A 5 10.26 -12.05 -12.32
N VAL A 6 11.45 -11.72 -11.79
CA VAL A 6 11.59 -10.81 -10.65
C VAL A 6 12.00 -9.44 -11.20
N MET A 7 11.15 -8.45 -10.97
CA MET A 7 11.52 -7.05 -11.20
C MET A 7 12.10 -6.48 -9.91
N MET A 8 13.27 -5.87 -9.98
CA MET A 8 13.88 -5.16 -8.85
C MET A 8 13.86 -3.66 -9.11
N MET A 9 13.39 -2.90 -8.12
CA MET A 9 13.42 -1.44 -8.07
C MET A 9 14.27 -1.05 -6.87
N ASP A 10 15.51 -0.63 -7.10
CA ASP A 10 16.41 -0.15 -6.06
C ASP A 10 16.47 1.38 -6.12
N LYS A 11 16.02 2.04 -5.05
CA LYS A 11 15.97 3.50 -4.90
C LYS A 11 15.32 4.21 -6.09
N VAL A 12 14.06 3.88 -6.37
CA VAL A 12 13.28 4.53 -7.43
C VAL A 12 12.36 5.60 -6.84
N TRP A 13 12.29 6.77 -7.47
CA TRP A 13 11.38 7.86 -7.10
C TRP A 13 10.32 8.04 -8.17
N ILE A 14 9.05 7.97 -7.77
CA ILE A 14 7.87 8.16 -8.61
C ILE A 14 7.08 9.34 -8.03
N SER A 15 6.72 10.30 -8.86
CA SER A 15 6.02 11.52 -8.43
C SER A 15 5.03 12.00 -9.47
N ASP A 16 4.03 12.75 -9.03
CA ASP A 16 2.99 13.37 -9.88
C ASP A 16 2.16 12.37 -10.71
N VAL A 17 2.00 11.15 -10.18
CA VAL A 17 1.19 10.09 -10.79
C VAL A 17 -0.11 9.87 -10.01
N GLU A 18 -1.14 9.38 -10.69
CA GLU A 18 -2.34 8.89 -10.01
C GLU A 18 -2.15 7.45 -9.49
N LYS A 19 -1.39 6.63 -10.21
CA LYS A 19 -1.06 5.25 -9.80
C LYS A 19 0.45 5.08 -9.85
N GLY A 20 1.05 4.66 -8.75
CA GLY A 20 2.47 4.43 -8.62
C GLY A 20 2.89 3.12 -9.28
N VAL A 21 2.80 2.03 -8.53
CA VAL A 21 3.26 0.70 -8.98
C VAL A 21 2.14 -0.32 -8.88
N TYR A 22 2.04 -1.18 -9.89
CA TYR A 22 1.04 -2.24 -9.92
C TYR A 22 1.65 -3.58 -10.37
N ALA A 23 1.43 -4.64 -9.60
CA ALA A 23 1.85 -5.99 -9.92
C ALA A 23 0.64 -6.91 -10.16
N SER A 24 0.42 -7.29 -11.42
CA SER A 24 -0.64 -8.24 -11.78
C SER A 24 -0.20 -9.70 -11.62
N ASN A 25 1.04 -10.01 -11.98
CA ASN A 25 1.65 -11.33 -11.94
C ASN A 25 3.16 -11.21 -11.60
N GLY A 26 3.80 -12.33 -11.24
CA GLY A 26 5.24 -12.36 -10.97
C GLY A 26 5.63 -11.76 -9.62
N ARG A 27 6.91 -11.42 -9.46
CA ARG A 27 7.44 -10.85 -8.20
C ARG A 27 8.09 -9.49 -8.45
N LEU A 28 7.67 -8.50 -7.67
CA LEU A 28 8.29 -7.19 -7.61
C LEU A 28 8.98 -7.02 -6.26
N VAL A 29 10.21 -6.50 -6.26
CA VAL A 29 10.95 -6.14 -5.05
C VAL A 29 11.36 -4.68 -5.12
N MET A 30 10.89 -3.88 -4.19
CA MET A 30 11.25 -2.47 -4.01
C MET A 30 12.15 -2.32 -2.79
N LYS A 31 13.32 -1.69 -2.98
CA LYS A 31 14.29 -1.40 -1.91
C LYS A 31 14.50 0.11 -1.87
N GLY A 32 14.02 0.76 -0.83
CA GLY A 32 14.04 2.22 -0.70
C GLY A 32 13.14 2.92 -1.71
N GLY A 33 13.44 4.19 -1.96
CA GLY A 33 12.71 5.02 -2.90
C GLY A 33 11.42 5.61 -2.32
N SER A 34 10.72 6.39 -3.15
CA SER A 34 9.46 7.01 -2.76
C SER A 34 8.44 7.01 -3.87
N ILE A 35 7.17 6.87 -3.52
CA ILE A 35 6.03 7.04 -4.43
C ILE A 35 5.18 8.18 -3.89
N MET A 36 4.99 9.23 -4.69
CA MET A 36 4.09 10.32 -4.40
C MET A 36 2.91 10.29 -5.38
N VAL A 37 1.71 10.09 -4.83
CA VAL A 37 0.48 10.05 -5.61
C VAL A 37 -0.37 11.28 -5.37
N LYS A 38 -0.91 11.85 -6.45
CA LYS A 38 -1.91 12.90 -6.38
C LYS A 38 -3.30 12.30 -6.29
N SER A 39 -4.23 13.07 -5.73
CA SER A 39 -5.65 12.76 -5.86
C SER A 39 -6.00 12.68 -7.35
N GLY A 40 -6.70 11.63 -7.76
CA GLY A 40 -7.16 11.51 -9.13
C GLY A 40 -8.19 12.60 -9.47
N VAL A 41 -8.32 12.88 -10.77
CA VAL A 41 -9.31 13.86 -11.24
C VAL A 41 -10.67 13.16 -11.41
N GLY A 42 -11.70 13.64 -10.70
CA GLY A 42 -13.08 13.14 -10.79
C GLY A 42 -13.63 12.48 -9.52
N ASN A 43 -14.96 12.31 -9.46
CA ASN A 43 -15.65 11.70 -8.31
C ASN A 43 -15.28 10.22 -8.18
N GLY A 44 -14.44 9.88 -7.20
CA GLY A 44 -14.06 8.49 -6.90
C GLY A 44 -12.72 8.03 -7.48
N ASN A 45 -12.01 8.89 -8.21
CA ASN A 45 -10.65 8.60 -8.65
C ASN A 45 -9.67 9.03 -7.55
N TYR A 46 -9.02 8.05 -6.93
CA TYR A 46 -8.07 8.32 -5.87
C TYR A 46 -6.68 7.78 -6.20
N GLY A 47 -5.67 8.49 -5.70
CA GLY A 47 -4.28 8.11 -5.88
C GLY A 47 -4.01 6.75 -5.24
N VAL A 48 -3.22 5.91 -5.92
CA VAL A 48 -2.79 4.59 -5.42
C VAL A 48 -1.27 4.52 -5.45
N GLY A 49 -0.65 4.36 -4.28
CA GLY A 49 0.79 4.13 -4.21
C GLY A 49 1.20 2.81 -4.84
N VAL A 50 0.78 1.69 -4.24
CA VAL A 50 1.13 0.33 -4.69
C VAL A 50 -0.10 -0.58 -4.70
N GLY A 51 -0.27 -1.36 -5.78
CA GLY A 51 -1.34 -2.36 -5.88
C GLY A 51 -0.82 -3.74 -6.33
N VAL A 52 -1.46 -4.80 -5.85
CA VAL A 52 -1.20 -6.18 -6.30
C VAL A 52 -2.48 -7.01 -6.37
N SER A 53 -2.65 -7.84 -7.39
CA SER A 53 -3.86 -8.69 -7.55
C SER A 53 -3.61 -10.20 -7.70
N GLY A 54 -2.44 -10.60 -8.19
CA GLY A 54 -2.09 -12.02 -8.37
C GLY A 54 -0.60 -12.33 -8.26
N GLY A 55 0.25 -11.30 -8.20
CA GLY A 55 1.69 -11.43 -7.97
C GLY A 55 2.07 -11.28 -6.50
N ALA A 56 3.37 -11.06 -6.26
CA ALA A 56 3.92 -10.71 -4.96
C ALA A 56 4.71 -9.41 -5.03
N VAL A 57 4.50 -8.52 -4.07
CA VAL A 57 5.27 -7.30 -3.90
C VAL A 57 5.97 -7.34 -2.55
N THR A 58 7.28 -7.15 -2.56
CA THR A 58 8.10 -6.95 -1.35
C THR A 58 8.60 -5.51 -1.34
N MET A 59 8.34 -4.76 -0.27
CA MET A 59 8.83 -3.40 -0.07
C MET A 59 9.71 -3.34 1.18
N MET A 60 10.89 -2.74 1.05
CA MET A 60 11.86 -2.58 2.13
C MET A 60 12.31 -1.13 2.20
N GLY A 61 11.90 -0.38 3.23
CA GLY A 61 12.31 1.02 3.39
C GLY A 61 11.71 2.00 2.38
N THR A 62 10.58 1.65 1.76
CA THR A 62 9.91 2.50 0.75
C THR A 62 8.96 3.50 1.42
N GLU A 63 8.96 4.74 0.92
CA GLU A 63 8.02 5.78 1.34
C GLU A 63 6.86 5.92 0.35
N ILE A 64 5.63 6.03 0.84
CA ILE A 64 4.43 6.28 0.04
C ILE A 64 3.71 7.49 0.61
N LYS A 65 3.52 8.51 -0.24
CA LYS A 65 2.91 9.78 0.14
C LYS A 65 1.72 10.08 -0.74
N GLY A 66 0.58 10.36 -0.11
CA GLY A 66 -0.62 10.84 -0.80
C GLY A 66 -0.85 12.34 -0.59
N SER A 67 -1.94 12.84 -1.17
CA SER A 67 -2.37 14.24 -1.06
C SER A 67 -3.58 14.44 -0.13
N GLY A 68 -3.68 13.64 0.92
CA GLY A 68 -4.77 13.60 1.90
C GLY A 68 -5.95 12.71 1.53
N LYS A 69 -5.89 12.00 0.40
CA LYS A 69 -6.94 11.13 -0.16
C LYS A 69 -6.31 9.89 -0.80
N GLY A 70 -7.14 8.89 -1.10
CA GLY A 70 -6.72 7.66 -1.77
C GLY A 70 -6.04 6.63 -0.87
N THR A 71 -5.41 5.66 -1.53
CA THR A 71 -4.93 4.42 -0.90
C THR A 71 -3.42 4.32 -1.02
N GLY A 72 -2.74 4.14 0.11
CA GLY A 72 -1.29 3.92 0.11
C GLY A 72 -0.93 2.63 -0.60
N VAL A 73 -1.43 1.51 -0.07
CA VAL A 73 -1.18 0.17 -0.60
C VAL A 73 -2.46 -0.64 -0.66
N TYR A 74 -2.67 -1.42 -1.71
CA TYR A 74 -3.71 -2.45 -1.70
C TYR A 74 -3.25 -3.80 -2.24
N ALA A 75 -3.85 -4.87 -1.71
CA ALA A 75 -3.81 -6.21 -2.26
C ALA A 75 -5.23 -6.75 -2.45
N THR A 76 -5.49 -7.31 -3.62
CA THR A 76 -6.75 -8.00 -3.95
C THR A 76 -6.45 -9.37 -4.54
N GLY A 77 -7.49 -10.17 -4.80
CA GLY A 77 -7.33 -11.47 -5.47
C GLY A 77 -6.41 -12.39 -4.68
N THR A 78 -5.35 -12.90 -5.31
CA THR A 78 -4.32 -13.75 -4.67
C THR A 78 -3.02 -12.99 -4.39
N GLY A 79 -3.07 -11.66 -4.46
CA GLY A 79 -1.91 -10.78 -4.30
C GLY A 79 -1.25 -10.90 -2.92
N LYS A 80 0.08 -10.90 -2.90
CA LYS A 80 0.88 -11.05 -1.67
C LYS A 80 1.69 -9.80 -1.40
N LEU A 81 1.62 -9.28 -0.18
CA LEU A 81 2.38 -8.13 0.29
C LEU A 81 3.31 -8.52 1.44
N VAL A 82 4.57 -8.15 1.30
CA VAL A 82 5.55 -8.15 2.39
C VAL A 82 6.14 -6.75 2.50
N MET A 83 5.97 -6.11 3.65
CA MET A 83 6.41 -4.73 3.90
C MET A 83 7.31 -4.68 5.12
N SER A 84 8.50 -4.11 4.99
CA SER A 84 9.44 -3.95 6.10
C SER A 84 10.00 -2.54 6.11
N GLY A 85 9.87 -1.83 7.24
CA GLY A 85 10.29 -0.44 7.37
C GLY A 85 9.61 0.51 6.38
N VAL A 86 8.36 0.24 6.00
CA VAL A 86 7.60 1.06 5.05
C VAL A 86 6.93 2.22 5.77
N TRP A 87 6.95 3.41 5.15
CA TRP A 87 6.28 4.61 5.66
C TRP A 87 5.16 5.03 4.70
N ILE A 88 3.92 5.05 5.18
CA ILE A 88 2.76 5.46 4.40
C ILE A 88 2.15 6.69 5.07
N GLU A 89 2.00 7.79 4.35
CA GLU A 89 1.41 9.01 4.90
C GLU A 89 0.56 9.80 3.90
N GLY A 90 -0.30 10.67 4.42
CA GLY A 90 -1.09 11.58 3.59
C GLY A 90 -2.12 10.85 2.72
N VAL A 91 -2.57 9.66 3.12
CA VAL A 91 -3.58 8.87 2.39
C VAL A 91 -4.84 8.73 3.23
N GLY A 92 -5.99 8.61 2.58
CA GLY A 92 -7.26 8.36 3.25
C GLY A 92 -7.38 6.93 3.76
N LYS A 93 -6.81 5.99 2.99
CA LYS A 93 -6.65 4.59 3.35
C LYS A 93 -5.18 4.21 3.35
N GLY A 94 -4.65 3.73 4.47
CA GLY A 94 -3.26 3.31 4.56
C GLY A 94 -3.01 2.07 3.72
N VAL A 95 -3.59 0.95 4.17
CA VAL A 95 -3.45 -0.37 3.53
C VAL A 95 -4.82 -1.04 3.42
N GLU A 96 -5.10 -1.64 2.27
CA GLU A 96 -6.30 -2.44 2.03
C GLU A 96 -5.93 -3.84 1.55
N VAL A 97 -6.49 -4.88 2.16
CA VAL A 97 -6.25 -6.27 1.74
C VAL A 97 -7.58 -6.97 1.62
N SER A 98 -7.84 -7.63 0.49
CA SER A 98 -9.06 -8.42 0.27
C SER A 98 -8.80 -9.60 -0.66
N GLY A 99 -9.75 -10.54 -0.73
CA GLY A 99 -9.56 -11.78 -1.47
C GLY A 99 -8.57 -12.73 -0.76
N GLU A 100 -8.14 -13.79 -1.42
CA GLU A 100 -7.27 -14.84 -0.88
C GLU A 100 -5.78 -14.43 -0.71
N GLY A 101 -5.50 -13.13 -0.79
CA GLY A 101 -4.17 -12.57 -0.61
C GLY A 101 -3.64 -12.68 0.81
N MET A 102 -2.40 -12.23 0.99
CA MET A 102 -1.74 -12.15 2.29
C MET A 102 -1.04 -10.82 2.48
N LEU A 103 -1.00 -10.37 3.73
CA LEU A 103 -0.21 -9.22 4.16
C LEU A 103 0.71 -9.60 5.32
N GLU A 104 1.98 -9.28 5.18
CA GLU A 104 2.95 -9.26 6.27
C GLU A 104 3.59 -7.88 6.33
N MET A 105 3.47 -7.19 7.47
CA MET A 105 4.02 -5.86 7.69
C MET A 105 4.85 -5.84 8.97
N MET A 106 6.10 -5.39 8.86
CA MET A 106 7.07 -5.49 9.94
C MET A 106 8.07 -4.31 9.99
N GLY A 107 9.00 -4.36 10.95
CA GLY A 107 10.22 -3.57 10.91
C GLY A 107 10.01 -2.08 11.16
N ASN A 108 9.22 -1.72 12.17
CA ASN A 108 8.87 -0.32 12.50
C ASN A 108 8.14 0.41 11.37
N SER A 109 7.40 -0.33 10.55
CA SER A 109 6.58 0.29 9.51
C SER A 109 5.50 1.19 10.14
N THR A 110 5.18 2.29 9.47
CA THR A 110 4.24 3.29 9.98
C THR A 110 3.22 3.67 8.92
N ILE A 111 1.95 3.73 9.35
CA ILE A 111 0.82 4.22 8.57
C ILE A 111 0.29 5.48 9.26
N ILE A 112 0.25 6.59 8.53
CA ILE A 112 -0.35 7.86 8.95
C ILE A 112 -1.48 8.21 8.00
N PHE A 113 -2.70 7.86 8.39
CA PHE A 113 -3.88 8.09 7.57
C PHE A 113 -4.58 9.41 7.96
N THR A 114 -5.23 10.03 6.98
CA THR A 114 -6.06 11.23 7.13
C THR A 114 -7.53 10.84 7.15
N GLY A 115 -8.42 11.80 7.34
CA GLY A 115 -9.87 11.58 7.18
C GLY A 115 -10.32 11.23 5.75
N GLY A 116 -9.44 10.96 4.78
CA GLY A 116 -9.82 10.47 3.45
C GLY A 116 -10.96 11.24 2.75
N ASP A 117 -11.73 10.51 1.95
CA ASP A 117 -12.85 11.08 1.22
C ASP A 117 -14.12 11.10 2.05
N ARG A 118 -14.70 12.29 2.18
CA ARG A 118 -15.84 12.62 3.09
C ARG A 118 -15.47 12.73 4.57
N GLY A 119 -14.18 12.80 4.90
CA GLY A 119 -13.72 13.10 6.25
C GLY A 119 -13.69 11.91 7.20
N TYR A 120 -13.81 10.68 6.69
CA TYR A 120 -13.48 9.45 7.40
C TYR A 120 -12.32 8.66 6.76
N GLY A 121 -11.32 8.31 7.56
CA GLY A 121 -10.11 7.57 7.15
C GLY A 121 -10.01 6.15 7.67
N VAL A 122 -9.13 5.35 7.06
CA VAL A 122 -8.84 3.98 7.50
C VAL A 122 -7.33 3.73 7.49
N GLY A 123 -6.78 3.24 8.59
CA GLY A 123 -5.37 2.85 8.67
C GLY A 123 -5.09 1.56 7.91
N LEU A 124 -5.67 0.46 8.40
CA LEU A 124 -5.61 -0.85 7.76
C LEU A 124 -7.02 -1.47 7.64
N GLU A 125 -7.37 -1.88 6.43
CA GLU A 125 -8.60 -2.64 6.16
C GLU A 125 -8.27 -4.06 5.72
N VAL A 126 -8.84 -5.04 6.43
CA VAL A 126 -8.76 -6.46 6.07
C VAL A 126 -10.17 -6.93 5.69
N GLY A 127 -10.36 -7.13 4.39
CA GLY A 127 -11.61 -7.58 3.79
C GLY A 127 -11.81 -9.09 3.88
N SER A 128 -12.90 -9.57 3.28
CA SER A 128 -13.25 -10.98 3.27
C SER A 128 -12.28 -11.83 2.45
N GLY A 129 -12.09 -13.07 2.90
CA GLY A 129 -11.29 -14.08 2.19
C GLY A 129 -9.78 -14.00 2.42
N VAL A 130 -9.28 -12.96 3.11
CA VAL A 130 -7.83 -12.79 3.37
C VAL A 130 -7.27 -13.99 4.10
N ALA A 131 -6.24 -14.59 3.51
CA ALA A 131 -5.64 -15.82 4.03
C ALA A 131 -4.87 -15.55 5.34
N SER A 132 -4.14 -14.44 5.40
CA SER A 132 -3.47 -13.98 6.61
C SER A 132 -3.11 -12.51 6.56
N THR A 133 -3.13 -11.88 7.75
CA THR A 133 -2.58 -10.55 7.98
C THR A 133 -1.73 -10.61 9.24
N ILE A 134 -0.44 -10.31 9.10
CA ILE A 134 0.53 -10.32 10.20
C ILE A 134 1.14 -8.93 10.31
N LEU A 135 1.03 -8.33 11.51
CA LEU A 135 1.65 -7.06 11.84
C LEU A 135 2.64 -7.29 12.99
N THR A 136 3.88 -6.83 12.84
CA THR A 136 4.91 -6.92 13.88
C THR A 136 5.64 -5.59 13.97
N ASP A 137 5.62 -4.93 15.13
CA ASP A 137 6.21 -3.60 15.31
C ASP A 137 5.68 -2.58 14.27
N VAL A 138 4.36 -2.50 14.13
CA VAL A 138 3.69 -1.57 13.21
C VAL A 138 2.99 -0.47 13.98
N LYS A 139 3.14 0.77 13.53
CA LYS A 139 2.39 1.92 14.05
C LYS A 139 1.32 2.35 13.06
N ILE A 140 0.10 2.51 13.54
CA ILE A 140 -1.01 3.03 12.75
C ILE A 140 -1.58 4.24 13.49
N MET A 141 -1.56 5.40 12.84
CA MET A 141 -1.90 6.68 13.45
C MET A 141 -2.89 7.43 12.55
N GLY A 142 -4.00 7.87 13.14
CA GLY A 142 -4.97 8.72 12.46
C GLY A 142 -4.74 10.20 12.80
N SER A 143 -4.78 11.07 11.79
CA SER A 143 -4.72 12.53 11.96
C SER A 143 -6.10 13.20 11.89
N GLY A 144 -7.19 12.42 11.88
CA GLY A 144 -8.57 12.90 11.79
C GLY A 144 -9.58 11.85 12.26
N LYS A 145 -10.83 11.95 11.80
CA LYS A 145 -11.85 10.92 12.07
C LYS A 145 -11.53 9.67 11.24
N GLY A 146 -11.61 8.49 11.85
CA GLY A 146 -11.38 7.24 11.16
C GLY A 146 -11.12 6.09 12.11
N ASN A 147 -10.85 4.91 11.54
CA ASN A 147 -10.39 3.74 12.28
C ASN A 147 -8.95 3.43 11.90
N GLY A 148 -8.13 3.10 12.92
CA GLY A 148 -6.78 2.57 12.71
C GLY A 148 -6.82 1.14 12.21
#